data_AF-A0A2N5I2B7-F1
#
_entry.id   AF-A0A2N5I2B7-F1
#
_cell.length_a   1.000
_cell.length_b   1.000
_cell.length_c   1.000
_cell.angle_alpha   90.00
_cell.angle_beta   90.00
_cell.angle_gamma   90.00
#
_symmetry.space_group_name_H-M   'P 1'
#
loop_
_entity.id
_entity.type
_entity.pdbx_description
1 polymer ?
#
loop_
_entity_poly.entity_id
_entity_poly.type
_entity_poly.pdbx_seq_one_letter_code
_entity_poly.pdbx_strand_id
1 'polypeptide(L)'
;MKKMLCLFIVAFAFMLTGCSIEIDTGFSDSKSEKIVSAAEALQDKVNEALDTLEKLENQNKITADDQERVAGQLANVISAINDFKKVEAPFLGNKIKDLAFEKFQEKEETLVKVQEKAEQGEASKKDLEQVKDALSDDFSFNLFKK
;
A
#
# COMPACT_ATOMS: atom_id res chain seq x y z
N MET A 1 37.63 8.79 6.83
CA MET A 1 36.79 7.66 7.33
C MET A 1 36.41 7.91 8.79
N LYS A 2 35.15 7.65 9.15
CA LYS A 2 34.58 7.62 10.52
C LYS A 2 34.07 8.91 11.21
N LYS A 3 33.42 9.87 10.53
CA LYS A 3 32.64 10.92 11.24
C LYS A 3 31.33 11.39 10.57
N MET A 4 30.86 10.74 9.51
CA MET A 4 29.71 11.22 8.72
C MET A 4 28.52 10.24 8.69
N LEU A 5 28.36 9.39 9.71
CA LEU A 5 27.33 8.32 9.69
C LEU A 5 26.36 8.33 10.87
N CYS A 6 26.33 9.40 11.69
CA CYS A 6 25.43 9.47 12.84
C CYS A 6 24.27 10.47 12.69
N LEU A 7 24.17 11.20 11.57
CA LEU A 7 23.17 12.26 11.40
C LEU A 7 21.86 11.80 10.73
N PHE A 8 21.78 10.55 10.29
CA PHE A 8 20.54 9.98 9.72
C PHE A 8 19.63 9.29 10.74
N ILE A 9 20.10 9.03 11.96
CA ILE A 9 19.30 8.32 12.99
C ILE A 9 18.40 9.28 13.80
N VAL A 10 18.71 10.58 13.82
CA VAL A 10 17.90 11.58 14.56
C VAL A 10 16.64 11.99 13.80
N ALA A 11 16.60 11.82 12.48
CA ALA A 11 15.41 12.12 11.67
C ALA A 11 14.30 11.06 11.82
N PHE A 12 14.64 9.83 12.25
CA PHE A 12 13.65 8.77 12.45
C PHE A 12 12.94 8.85 13.82
N ALA A 13 13.51 9.58 14.78
CA ALA A 13 12.93 9.73 16.13
C ALA A 13 11.78 10.75 16.19
N PHE A 14 11.63 11.62 15.18
CA PHE A 14 10.56 12.62 15.12
C PHE A 14 9.28 12.13 14.42
N MET A 15 9.27 10.92 13.84
CA MET A 15 8.05 10.34 13.26
C MET A 15 7.25 9.48 14.24
N LEU A 16 7.77 9.20 15.44
CA LEU A 16 7.09 8.39 16.46
C LEU A 16 6.46 9.22 17.59
N THR A 17 6.58 10.55 17.55
CA THR A 17 5.83 11.45 18.44
C THR A 17 4.59 11.92 17.71
N GLY A 18 3.44 11.42 18.17
CA GLY A 18 2.12 11.64 17.60
C GLY A 18 1.87 13.07 17.12
N CYS A 19 1.53 13.17 15.85
CA CYS A 19 0.81 14.32 15.33
C CYS A 19 -0.65 14.22 15.80
N SER A 20 -0.92 14.64 17.03
CA SER A 20 -2.24 15.14 17.41
C SER A 20 -2.46 16.46 16.67
N ILE A 21 -2.74 16.37 15.38
CA ILE A 21 -3.25 17.50 14.61
C ILE A 21 -4.75 17.46 14.82
N GLU A 22 -5.24 18.28 15.75
CA GLU A 22 -6.64 18.70 15.74
C GLU A 22 -6.84 19.46 14.42
N ILE A 23 -7.25 18.71 13.39
CA ILE A 23 -7.76 19.29 12.15
C ILE A 23 -9.14 19.82 12.51
N ASP A 24 -9.21 21.11 12.83
CA ASP A 24 -10.44 21.87 13.08
C ASP A 24 -11.21 22.08 11.75
N THR A 25 -11.62 20.97 11.14
CA THR A 25 -12.58 20.92 10.04
C THR A 25 -13.78 20.15 10.58
N GLY A 26 -14.99 20.67 10.39
CA GLY A 26 -16.25 20.12 10.93
C GLY A 26 -16.65 18.73 10.40
N PHE A 27 -15.70 17.83 10.17
CA PHE A 27 -15.88 16.40 10.08
C PHE A 27 -15.97 15.84 11.50
N SER A 28 -17.11 15.27 11.88
CA SER A 28 -17.25 14.51 13.13
C SER A 28 -16.07 13.56 13.31
N ASP A 29 -15.40 13.61 14.47
CA ASP A 29 -14.21 12.81 14.84
C ASP A 29 -14.33 11.33 14.43
N SER A 30 -15.53 10.75 14.55
CA SER A 30 -15.80 9.35 14.17
C SER A 30 -15.64 9.00 12.68
N LYS A 31 -15.66 9.99 11.78
CA LYS A 31 -15.58 9.79 10.32
C LYS A 31 -14.15 9.88 9.82
N SER A 32 -13.39 10.86 10.31
CA SER A 32 -11.97 10.97 10.07
C SER A 32 -11.23 9.75 10.62
N GLU A 33 -11.60 9.28 11.82
CA GLU A 33 -11.05 8.04 12.40
C GLU A 33 -11.23 6.83 11.48
N LYS A 34 -12.41 6.65 10.85
CA LYS A 34 -12.65 5.52 9.93
C LYS A 34 -11.78 5.58 8.69
N ILE A 35 -11.58 6.77 8.13
CA ILE A 35 -10.72 6.96 6.94
C ILE A 35 -9.27 6.67 7.31
N VAL A 36 -8.80 7.19 8.46
CA VAL A 36 -7.44 6.95 8.96
C VAL A 36 -7.22 5.46 9.19
N SER A 37 -8.13 4.79 9.91
CA SER A 37 -8.00 3.35 10.16
C SER A 37 -8.04 2.51 8.88
N ALA A 38 -8.84 2.90 7.88
CA ALA A 38 -8.87 2.21 6.59
C ALA A 38 -7.58 2.44 5.79
N ALA A 39 -7.01 3.66 5.85
CA ALA A 39 -5.73 3.99 5.23
C ALA A 39 -4.56 3.20 5.86
N GLU A 40 -4.52 3.14 7.19
CA GLU A 40 -3.53 2.37 7.95
C GLU A 40 -3.63 0.88 7.62
N ALA A 41 -4.85 0.30 7.64
CA ALA A 41 -5.05 -1.09 7.29
C ALA A 41 -4.60 -1.40 5.84
N LEU A 42 -4.88 -0.50 4.90
CA LEU A 42 -4.41 -0.62 3.52
C LEU A 42 -2.89 -0.54 3.44
N GLN A 43 -2.27 0.42 4.12
CA GLN A 43 -0.82 0.57 4.16
C GLN A 43 -0.14 -0.68 4.74
N ASP A 44 -0.69 -1.25 5.81
CA ASP A 44 -0.17 -2.48 6.42
C ASP A 44 -0.20 -3.64 5.41
N LYS A 45 -1.31 -3.82 4.67
CA LYS A 45 -1.41 -4.88 3.66
C LYS A 45 -0.46 -4.67 2.49
N VAL A 46 -0.25 -3.43 2.08
CA VAL A 46 0.73 -3.11 1.04
C VAL A 46 2.15 -3.42 1.53
N ASN A 47 2.50 -3.05 2.76
CA ASN A 47 3.81 -3.33 3.34
C ASN A 47 4.06 -4.84 3.47
N GLU A 48 3.07 -5.60 3.96
CA GLU A 48 3.14 -7.07 4.04
C GLU A 48 3.39 -7.72 2.66
N ALA A 49 2.73 -7.20 1.63
CA ALA A 49 2.90 -7.65 0.25
C ALA A 49 4.30 -7.30 -0.29
N LEU A 50 4.75 -6.04 -0.14
CA LEU A 50 6.09 -5.60 -0.56
C LEU A 50 7.20 -6.40 0.13
N ASP A 51 7.12 -6.61 1.44
CA ASP A 51 8.05 -7.44 2.21
C ASP A 51 8.12 -8.88 1.67
N THR A 52 6.98 -9.40 1.20
CA THR A 52 6.93 -10.73 0.58
C THR A 52 7.62 -10.71 -0.79
N LEU A 53 7.35 -9.72 -1.63
CA LEU A 53 7.93 -9.60 -2.97
C LEU A 53 9.45 -9.38 -2.92
N GLU A 54 9.96 -8.57 -1.98
CA GLU A 54 11.39 -8.35 -1.79
C GLU A 54 12.13 -9.63 -1.41
N LYS A 55 11.51 -10.50 -0.60
CA LYS A 55 12.06 -11.81 -0.24
C LYS A 55 12.16 -12.74 -1.45
N LEU A 56 11.26 -12.61 -2.42
CA LEU A 56 11.22 -13.43 -3.64
C LEU A 56 12.17 -12.93 -4.73
N GLU A 57 12.45 -11.63 -4.77
CA GLU A 57 13.37 -11.02 -5.74
C GLU A 57 14.77 -11.68 -5.71
N ASN A 58 15.25 -11.95 -4.49
CA ASN A 58 16.55 -12.53 -4.21
C ASN A 58 16.61 -14.05 -4.44
N GLN A 59 15.49 -14.71 -4.74
CA GLN A 59 15.45 -16.16 -4.97
C GLN A 59 15.72 -16.49 -6.44
N ASN A 60 16.38 -17.60 -6.71
CA ASN A 60 16.65 -18.03 -8.10
C ASN A 60 15.40 -18.50 -8.85
N LYS A 61 14.40 -19.01 -8.13
CA LYS A 61 13.17 -19.59 -8.70
C LYS A 61 12.00 -19.30 -7.76
N ILE A 62 10.85 -19.02 -8.34
CA ILE A 62 9.56 -18.91 -7.63
C ILE A 62 8.97 -20.32 -7.51
N THR A 63 8.76 -20.78 -6.28
CA THR A 63 8.17 -22.10 -5.99
C THR A 63 6.64 -22.04 -5.97
N ALA A 64 5.97 -23.20 -5.94
CA ALA A 64 4.50 -23.24 -5.84
C ALA A 64 4.01 -22.58 -4.53
N ASP A 65 4.72 -22.79 -3.42
CA ASP A 65 4.40 -22.15 -2.14
C ASP A 65 4.55 -20.62 -2.21
N ASP A 66 5.55 -20.13 -2.97
CA ASP A 66 5.72 -18.70 -3.20
C ASP A 66 4.57 -18.13 -4.04
N GLN A 67 4.09 -18.87 -5.04
CA GLN A 67 2.95 -18.49 -5.87
C GLN A 67 1.67 -18.37 -5.02
N GLU A 68 1.40 -19.36 -4.17
CA GLU A 68 0.25 -19.32 -3.24
C GLU A 68 0.36 -18.14 -2.27
N ARG A 69 1.57 -17.91 -1.74
CA ARG A 69 1.82 -16.78 -0.84
C ARG A 69 1.60 -15.43 -1.54
N VAL A 70 2.08 -15.28 -2.78
CA VAL A 70 1.87 -14.05 -3.57
C VAL A 70 0.38 -13.85 -3.84
N ALA A 71 -0.34 -14.88 -4.28
CA ALA A 71 -1.78 -14.81 -4.52
C ALA A 71 -2.53 -14.33 -3.27
N GLY A 72 -2.23 -14.91 -2.10
CA GLY A 72 -2.84 -14.52 -0.84
C GLY A 72 -2.54 -13.08 -0.42
N GLN A 73 -1.30 -12.61 -0.61
CA GLN A 73 -0.93 -11.22 -0.31
C GLN A 73 -1.63 -10.23 -1.24
N LEU A 74 -1.69 -10.53 -2.55
CA LEU A 74 -2.38 -9.69 -3.53
C LEU A 74 -3.88 -9.62 -3.24
N ALA A 75 -4.51 -10.74 -2.90
CA ALA A 75 -5.92 -10.78 -2.50
C ALA A 75 -6.19 -9.88 -1.28
N ASN A 76 -5.29 -9.89 -0.28
CA ASN A 76 -5.42 -9.02 0.89
C ASN A 76 -5.33 -7.53 0.52
N VAL A 77 -4.40 -7.15 -0.35
CA VAL A 77 -4.26 -5.76 -0.82
C VAL A 77 -5.49 -5.33 -1.61
N ILE A 78 -5.97 -6.15 -2.54
CA ILE A 78 -7.17 -5.89 -3.34
C ILE A 78 -8.39 -5.71 -2.43
N SER A 79 -8.55 -6.56 -1.41
CA SER A 79 -9.62 -6.42 -0.42
C SER A 79 -9.52 -5.10 0.34
N ALA A 80 -8.31 -4.72 0.79
CA ALA A 80 -8.10 -3.47 1.51
C ALA A 80 -8.37 -2.23 0.65
N ILE A 81 -7.98 -2.25 -0.63
CA ILE A 81 -8.32 -1.18 -1.60
C ILE A 81 -9.85 -1.05 -1.71
N ASN A 82 -10.55 -2.17 -1.83
CA ASN A 82 -12.00 -2.19 -1.96
C ASN A 82 -12.71 -1.68 -0.68
N ASP A 83 -12.18 -1.99 0.50
CA ASP A 83 -12.72 -1.47 1.75
C ASP A 83 -12.44 0.02 1.93
N PHE A 84 -11.24 0.47 1.55
CA PHE A 84 -10.88 1.89 1.54
C PHE A 84 -11.80 2.71 0.64
N LYS A 85 -12.06 2.24 -0.60
CA LYS A 85 -13.01 2.85 -1.54
C LYS A 85 -14.42 3.00 -0.94
N LYS A 86 -14.90 2.03 -0.15
CA LYS A 86 -16.21 2.11 0.52
C LYS A 86 -16.23 3.18 1.62
N VAL A 87 -15.14 3.33 2.36
CA VAL A 87 -15.00 4.30 3.46
C VAL A 87 -14.87 5.72 2.94
N GLU A 88 -14.15 5.95 1.84
CA GLU A 88 -13.97 7.29 1.24
C GLU A 88 -15.15 7.77 0.38
N ALA A 89 -15.91 6.85 -0.24
CA ALA A 89 -16.98 7.16 -1.19
C ALA A 89 -18.06 8.17 -0.72
N PRO A 90 -18.41 8.31 0.58
CA PRO A 90 -19.40 9.28 1.06
C PRO A 90 -18.85 10.68 1.37
N PHE A 91 -17.53 10.87 1.47
CA PHE A 91 -16.93 12.03 2.14
C PHE A 91 -16.07 12.92 1.25
N LEU A 92 -15.51 12.39 0.17
CA LEU A 92 -14.71 13.16 -0.79
C LEU A 92 -15.62 13.84 -1.83
N GLY A 93 -15.28 15.09 -2.19
CA GLY A 93 -15.89 15.74 -3.35
C GLY A 93 -15.64 14.91 -4.61
N ASN A 94 -16.64 14.79 -5.48
CA ASN A 94 -16.64 13.88 -6.65
C ASN A 94 -15.33 13.89 -7.45
N LYS A 95 -14.71 15.06 -7.66
CA LYS A 95 -13.44 15.17 -8.42
C LYS A 95 -12.23 14.50 -7.76
N ILE A 96 -12.12 14.56 -6.43
CA ILE A 96 -11.00 13.94 -5.69
C ILE A 96 -11.21 12.43 -5.65
N LYS A 97 -12.47 12.01 -5.46
CA LYS A 97 -12.89 10.61 -5.53
C LYS A 97 -12.57 10.00 -6.89
N ASP A 98 -12.90 10.69 -7.99
CA ASP A 98 -12.66 10.19 -9.35
C ASP A 98 -11.16 9.97 -9.61
N LEU A 99 -10.31 10.93 -9.23
CA LEU A 99 -8.85 10.82 -9.39
C LEU A 99 -8.23 9.70 -8.55
N ALA A 100 -8.63 9.57 -7.28
CA ALA A 100 -8.14 8.51 -6.41
C ALA A 100 -8.63 7.13 -6.90
N PHE A 101 -9.88 7.03 -7.34
CA PHE A 101 -10.47 5.76 -7.78
C PHE A 101 -9.90 5.29 -9.11
N GLU A 102 -9.64 6.20 -10.05
CA GLU A 102 -8.95 5.89 -11.30
C GLU A 102 -7.56 5.31 -11.03
N LYS A 103 -6.78 5.94 -10.14
CA LYS A 103 -5.46 5.45 -9.72
C LYS A 103 -5.51 4.09 -9.03
N PHE A 104 -6.49 3.88 -8.14
CA PHE A 104 -6.67 2.57 -7.52
C PHE A 104 -7.13 1.51 -8.51
N GLN A 105 -7.94 1.88 -9.51
CA GLN A 105 -8.41 0.95 -10.52
C GLN A 105 -7.29 0.47 -11.44
N GLU A 106 -6.44 1.38 -11.94
CA GLU A 106 -5.25 1.01 -12.74
C GLU A 106 -4.34 0.01 -11.98
N LYS A 107 -4.16 0.24 -10.68
CA LYS A 107 -3.36 -0.65 -9.82
C LYS A 107 -4.06 -1.97 -9.57
N GLU A 108 -5.35 -1.95 -9.24
CA GLU A 108 -6.13 -3.14 -8.97
C GLU A 108 -6.14 -4.09 -10.18
N GLU A 109 -6.24 -3.58 -11.40
CA GLU A 109 -6.12 -4.39 -12.63
C GLU A 109 -4.77 -5.11 -12.72
N THR A 110 -3.67 -4.42 -12.36
CA THR A 110 -2.33 -5.02 -12.31
C THR A 110 -2.25 -6.10 -11.23
N LEU A 111 -2.76 -5.82 -10.03
CA LEU A 111 -2.75 -6.76 -8.91
C LEU A 111 -3.58 -8.00 -9.21
N VAL A 112 -4.80 -7.84 -9.73
CA VAL A 112 -5.70 -8.95 -10.09
C VAL A 112 -5.05 -9.84 -11.15
N LYS A 113 -4.49 -9.26 -12.21
CA LYS A 113 -3.84 -10.02 -13.28
C LYS A 113 -2.66 -10.86 -12.75
N VAL A 114 -1.87 -10.32 -11.84
CA VAL A 114 -0.73 -11.06 -11.26
C VAL A 114 -1.20 -12.07 -10.20
N GLN A 115 -2.26 -11.77 -9.45
CA GLN A 115 -2.92 -12.73 -8.56
C GLN A 115 -3.41 -13.96 -9.34
N GLU A 116 -4.15 -13.76 -10.43
CA GLU A 116 -4.66 -14.87 -11.26
C GLU A 116 -3.52 -15.74 -11.81
N LYS A 117 -2.43 -15.12 -12.26
CA LYS A 117 -1.22 -15.85 -12.67
C LYS A 117 -0.61 -16.62 -11.50
N ALA A 118 -0.56 -16.03 -10.31
CA ALA A 118 0.00 -16.68 -9.14
C ALA A 118 -0.85 -17.89 -8.70
N GLU A 119 -2.18 -17.77 -8.74
CA GLU A 119 -3.11 -18.89 -8.49
C GLU A 119 -2.93 -20.04 -9.49
N GLN A 120 -2.50 -19.72 -10.72
CA GLN A 120 -2.20 -20.70 -11.77
C GLN A 120 -0.74 -21.23 -11.69
N GLY A 121 0.10 -20.68 -10.80
CA GLY A 121 1.51 -21.02 -10.70
C GLY A 121 2.38 -20.45 -11.82
N GLU A 122 1.89 -19.45 -12.54
CA GLU A 122 2.50 -18.87 -13.74
C GLU A 122 3.10 -17.47 -13.51
N ALA A 123 3.00 -16.89 -12.31
CA ALA A 123 3.57 -15.57 -12.06
C ALA A 123 5.10 -15.62 -12.21
N SER A 124 5.62 -14.72 -13.05
CA SER A 124 7.05 -14.59 -13.29
C SER A 124 7.66 -13.51 -12.41
N LYS A 125 9.00 -13.48 -12.30
CA LYS A 125 9.70 -12.38 -11.60
C LYS A 125 9.33 -11.00 -12.15
N LYS A 126 9.13 -10.90 -13.47
CA LYS A 126 8.69 -9.66 -14.12
C LYS A 126 7.29 -9.25 -13.67
N ASP A 127 6.40 -10.21 -13.45
CA ASP A 127 5.07 -9.93 -12.91
C ASP A 127 5.17 -9.43 -11.46
N LEU A 128 6.07 -10.00 -10.64
CA LEU A 128 6.32 -9.54 -9.27
C LEU A 128 6.94 -8.12 -9.23
N GLU A 129 7.83 -7.80 -10.16
CA GLU A 129 8.39 -6.44 -10.32
C GLU A 129 7.29 -5.44 -10.68
N GLN A 130 6.38 -5.79 -11.61
CA GLN A 130 5.25 -4.93 -11.97
C GLN A 130 4.33 -4.63 -10.78
N VAL A 131 4.06 -5.65 -9.94
CA VAL A 131 3.33 -5.44 -8.69
C VAL A 131 4.12 -4.52 -7.75
N LYS A 132 5.42 -4.76 -7.59
CA LYS A 132 6.27 -3.94 -6.72
C LYS A 132 6.25 -2.49 -7.15
N ASP A 133 6.37 -2.20 -8.44
CA ASP A 133 6.29 -0.83 -8.98
C ASP A 133 4.89 -0.24 -8.74
N ALA A 134 3.84 -1.00 -9.05
CA ALA A 134 2.45 -0.58 -8.82
C ALA A 134 2.13 -0.28 -7.35
N LEU A 135 2.78 -0.96 -6.40
CA LEU A 135 2.60 -0.74 -4.97
C LEU A 135 3.55 0.34 -4.42
N SER A 136 4.79 0.39 -4.89
CA SER A 136 5.83 1.28 -4.38
C SER A 136 5.66 2.73 -4.86
N ASP A 137 5.16 2.93 -6.08
CA ASP A 137 5.06 4.26 -6.70
C ASP A 137 4.06 5.19 -6.01
N ASP A 138 3.01 4.68 -5.34
CA ASP A 138 1.95 5.54 -4.77
C ASP A 138 1.48 5.22 -3.34
N PHE A 139 1.87 4.10 -2.72
CA PHE A 139 1.57 3.90 -1.29
C PHE A 139 2.56 4.60 -0.35
N SER A 140 3.60 5.23 -0.94
CA SER A 140 4.13 6.47 -0.41
C SER A 140 3.03 7.54 -0.46
N PHE A 141 2.04 7.43 0.44
CA PHE A 141 1.03 8.43 0.74
C PHE A 141 1.76 9.69 1.25
N ASN A 142 2.37 10.42 0.32
CA ASN A 142 2.53 11.86 0.35
C ASN A 142 1.16 12.55 0.19
N LEU A 143 0.05 11.85 0.39
CA LEU A 143 -1.28 12.43 0.56
C LEU A 143 -1.37 13.34 1.79
N PHE A 144 -0.31 13.40 2.61
CA PHE A 144 -0.11 14.40 3.67
C PHE A 144 1.26 15.11 3.63
N LYS A 145 1.99 15.10 2.51
CA LYS A 145 3.15 16.02 2.39
C LYS A 145 2.63 17.43 2.10
N LYS A 146 2.62 18.22 3.18
CA LYS A 146 2.66 19.68 3.31
C LYS A 146 2.62 20.51 2.04
#